data_AF-A0A9D7LFP5-F1
#
_entry.id   AF-A0A9D7LFP5-F1
#
_cell.length_a   1.000
_cell.length_b   1.000
_cell.length_c   1.000
_cell.angle_alpha   90.00
_cell.angle_beta   90.00
_cell.angle_gamma   90.00
#
_symmetry.space_group_name_H-M   'P 1'
#
loop_
_entity.id
_entity.type
_entity.pdbx_description
1 polymer ?
#
loop_
_entity_poly.entity_id
_entity_poly.type
_entity_poly.pdbx_seq_one_letter_code
_entity_poly.pdbx_strand_id
1 'polypeptide(L)' 'MAETTTIRISRETHARVSRLAAERHETIDETVSQAIRALRQDAMASDLATELADEETTWLDADAG' A
#
# COMPACT_ATOMS: atom_id res chain seq x y z
N MET A 1 18.66 -14.84 -8.53
CA MET A 1 18.50 -13.45 -9.01
C MET A 1 17.03 -13.12 -8.85
N ALA A 2 16.70 -12.00 -8.20
CA ALA A 2 15.30 -11.59 -8.10
C ALA A 2 14.74 -11.34 -9.52
N GLU A 3 13.48 -11.68 -9.75
CA GLU A 3 12.81 -11.40 -11.02
C GLU A 3 12.66 -9.88 -11.16
N THR A 4 13.28 -9.29 -12.20
CA THR A 4 13.22 -7.86 -12.46
C THR A 4 12.25 -7.57 -13.60
N THR A 5 11.39 -6.58 -13.41
CA THR A 5 10.47 -6.08 -14.44
C THR A 5 10.79 -4.63 -14.76
N THR A 6 10.89 -4.29 -16.05
CA THR A 6 11.14 -2.91 -16.50
C THR A 6 9.83 -2.16 -16.70
N ILE A 7 9.67 -1.02 -16.01
CA ILE A 7 8.52 -0.12 -16.17
C ILE A 7 8.95 1.22 -16.76
N ARG A 8 8.09 1.81 -17.62
CA ARG A 8 8.31 3.16 -18.15
C ARG A 8 7.59 4.19 -17.29
N ILE A 9 8.32 5.18 -16.83
CA ILE A 9 7.81 6.31 -16.06
C ILE A 9 8.33 7.62 -16.65
N SER A 10 7.71 8.75 -16.29
CA SER A 10 8.24 10.06 -16.67
C SER A 10 9.58 10.31 -15.97
N ARG A 11 10.42 11.16 -16.56
CA ARG A 11 11.68 11.58 -15.93
C ARG A 11 11.46 12.28 -14.59
N GLU A 12 10.35 12.99 -14.47
CA GLU A 12 9.98 13.68 -13.24
C GLU A 12 9.63 12.69 -12.13
N THR A 13 8.84 11.64 -12.43
CA THR A 13 8.53 10.58 -11.47
C THR A 13 9.79 9.85 -11.04
N HIS A 14 10.68 9.53 -11.98
CA HIS A 14 11.97 8.93 -11.66
C HIS A 14 12.76 9.82 -10.68
N ALA A 15 12.91 11.11 -10.98
CA ALA A 15 13.63 12.04 -10.11
C ALA A 15 13.02 12.14 -8.70
N ARG A 16 11.68 12.14 -8.59
CA ARG A 16 11.00 12.13 -7.28
C ARG A 16 11.30 10.86 -6.48
N VAL A 17 11.21 9.69 -7.12
CA VAL A 17 11.48 8.41 -6.45
C VAL A 17 12.95 8.27 -6.07
N SER A 18 13.88 8.64 -6.96
CA SER A 18 15.32 8.61 -6.68
C SER A 18 15.70 9.52 -5.51
N ARG A 19 15.11 10.72 -5.44
CA ARG A 19 15.35 11.64 -4.31
C ARG A 19 14.82 11.04 -3.01
N LEU A 20 13.61 10.49 -3.02
CA LEU A 20 13.02 9.88 -1.82
C LEU A 20 13.86 8.70 -1.33
N ALA A 21 14.33 7.83 -2.23
CA ALA A 21 15.20 6.72 -1.88
C ALA A 21 16.51 7.21 -1.24
N ALA A 22 17.13 8.25 -1.80
CA ALA A 22 18.34 8.86 -1.25
C ALA A 22 18.11 9.48 0.15
N GLU A 23 17.01 10.19 0.35
CA GLU A 23 16.63 10.79 1.66
C GLU A 23 16.41 9.73 2.73
N ARG A 24 15.95 8.53 2.35
CA ARG A 24 15.69 7.41 3.25
C ARG A 24 16.87 6.43 3.38
N HIS A 25 17.96 6.66 2.65
CA HIS A 25 19.08 5.72 2.55
C HIS A 25 18.66 4.32 2.06
N GLU A 26 17.70 4.28 1.15
CA GLU A 26 17.14 3.07 0.55
C GLU A 26 17.50 3.01 -0.95
N THR A 27 17.39 1.82 -1.53
CA THR A 27 17.36 1.64 -2.99
C THR A 27 15.99 2.04 -3.56
N ILE A 28 15.94 2.34 -4.86
CA ILE A 28 14.67 2.61 -5.55
C ILE A 28 13.71 1.42 -5.41
N ASP A 29 14.21 0.19 -5.47
CA ASP A 29 13.39 -1.03 -5.35
C ASP A 29 12.77 -1.16 -3.95
N GLU A 30 13.51 -0.86 -2.90
CA GLU A 30 13.01 -0.84 -1.52
C GLU A 30 11.95 0.25 -1.34
N THR A 31 12.23 1.46 -1.81
CA THR A 31 11.28 2.58 -1.71
C THR A 31 9.98 2.30 -2.48
N VAL A 32 10.06 1.71 -3.69
CA VAL A 32 8.88 1.31 -4.47
C VAL A 32 8.10 0.20 -3.77
N SER A 33 8.79 -0.80 -3.21
CA SER A 33 8.16 -1.90 -2.47
C SER A 33 7.40 -1.39 -1.24
N GLN A 34 7.99 -0.45 -0.50
CA GLN A 34 7.36 0.18 0.66
C GLN A 34 6.19 1.06 0.25
N ALA A 35 6.31 1.81 -0.85
CA ALA A 35 5.21 2.61 -1.39
C ALA A 35 4.01 1.74 -1.79
N ILE A 36 4.25 0.62 -2.49
CA ILE A 36 3.19 -0.34 -2.86
C ILE A 36 2.53 -0.92 -1.61
N ARG A 37 3.33 -1.27 -0.59
CA ARG A 37 2.81 -1.77 0.68
C ARG A 37 1.91 -0.72 1.36
N ALA A 38 2.36 0.52 1.43
CA ALA A 38 1.60 1.61 2.03
C ALA A 38 0.27 1.85 1.31
N LEU A 39 0.26 1.86 -0.04
CA LEU A 39 -0.97 2.01 -0.82
C LEU A 39 -1.98 0.88 -0.58
N ARG A 40 -1.51 -0.36 -0.41
CA ARG A 40 -2.39 -1.49 -0.06
C ARG A 40 -2.95 -1.36 1.35
N GLN A 41 -2.14 -0.89 2.28
CA GLN A 41 -2.57 -0.67 3.67
C GLN A 41 -3.57 0.47 3.77
N ASP A 42 -3.39 1.54 2.99
CA ASP A 42 -4.31 2.68 2.91
C ASP A 42 -5.68 2.26 2.36
N ALA A 43 -5.69 1.49 1.27
CA ALA A 43 -6.93 0.92 0.73
C ALA A 43 -7.65 0.03 1.76
N MET A 44 -6.90 -0.88 2.42
CA MET A 44 -7.46 -1.73 3.48
C MET A 44 -7.98 -0.92 4.67
N ALA A 45 -7.29 0.14 5.07
CA ALA A 45 -7.73 1.01 6.15
C ALA A 45 -9.01 1.75 5.79
N SER A 46 -9.14 2.19 4.53
CA SER A 46 -10.38 2.79 4.01
C SER A 46 -11.54 1.80 4.05
N ASP A 47 -11.31 0.55 3.64
CA ASP A 47 -12.35 -0.48 3.67
C ASP A 47 -12.79 -0.77 5.12
N LEU A 48 -11.82 -0.97 6.02
CA LEU A 48 -12.08 -1.25 7.45
C LEU A 48 -12.71 -0.07 8.21
N ALA A 49 -12.55 1.17 7.73
CA ALA A 49 -13.18 2.34 8.33
C ALA A 49 -14.65 2.51 7.92
N THR A 50 -15.13 1.72 6.96
CA THR A 50 -16.53 1.73 6.56
C THR A 50 -17.39 1.16 7.69
N GLU A 51 -18.47 1.86 8.04
CA GLU A 51 -19.44 1.35 9.01
C GLU A 51 -20.01 0.03 8.51
N LEU A 52 -20.05 -0.97 9.39
CA LEU A 52 -20.67 -2.26 9.11
C LEU A 52 -22.16 -2.05 8.88
N ALA A 53 -22.72 -2.74 7.88
CA ALA A 53 -24.16 -2.78 7.71
C ALA A 53 -24.81 -3.52 8.89
N ASP A 54 -26.06 -3.20 9.20
CA ASP A 54 -26.81 -3.80 10.31
C ASP A 54 -26.82 -5.34 10.25
N GLU A 55 -26.86 -5.91 9.04
CA GLU A 55 -26.80 -7.35 8.79
C GLU A 55 -25.43 -7.97 9.11
N GLU A 56 -24.34 -7.24 8.87
CA GLU A 56 -22.97 -7.66 9.17
C GLU A 56 -22.70 -7.56 10.68
N THR A 57 -23.21 -6.52 11.34
CA THR A 57 -23.19 -6.40 12.81
C THR A 57 -24.00 -7.51 13.45
N THR A 58 -25.21 -7.78 12.95
CA THR A 58 -26.06 -8.88 13.44
C THR A 58 -25.37 -10.23 13.29
N TRP A 59 -24.63 -10.47 12.20
CA TRP A 59 -23.84 -11.68 12.01
C TRP A 59 -22.65 -11.78 12.98
N LEU A 60 -21.93 -10.68 13.23
CA LEU A 60 -20.83 -10.65 14.22
C LEU A 60 -21.32 -10.88 15.66
N ASP A 61 -22.47 -10.31 16.01
CA ASP A 61 -23.07 -10.45 17.34
C ASP A 61 -23.73 -11.84 17.54
N ALA A 62 -24.01 -12.57 16.46
CA ALA A 62 -24.66 -13.87 16.51
C ALA A 62 -23.77 -15.02 17.02
N ASP A 63 -22.43 -14.87 17.04
CA ASP A 63 -21.48 -15.88 17.54
C ASP A 63 -20.89 -15.53 18.92
N ALA A 64 -21.36 -14.44 19.55
CA ALA A 64 -20.97 -14.01 20.90
C ALA A 64 -21.91 -14.53 22.01
N GLY A 65 -22.53 -15.69 21.79
CA GLY A 65 -23.49 -16.35 22.70
C GLY A 65 -23.00 -17.64 23.31
#